data_AF-A0A0P8C8J4-F1
#
_entry.id   AF-A0A0P8C8J4-F1
#
_cell.length_a   1.000
_cell.length_b   1.000
_cell.length_c   1.000
_cell.angle_alpha   90.00
_cell.angle_beta   90.00
_cell.angle_gamma   90.00
#
_symmetry.space_group_name_H-M   'P 1'
#
loop_
_entity.id
_entity.type
_entity.pdbx_description
1 polymer ?
#
loop_
_entity_poly.entity_id
_entity_poly.type
_entity_poly.pdbx_seq_one_letter_code
_entity_poly.pdbx_strand_id
1 'polypeptide(L)'
;MVKIAQQKLGQTLIALVIISMLLMMAYSPQAFTILPEEKYYLGINAPQTDFKKAYSYVKENMQINDVVIDTWPAVSLFYMGRSDYWLKVEFFGIDRSIDSILVNNGQNEVYANSLVIKDLDMLKEMVAKHDRGWLVMDNTARILISSDIKEYIREELQIELSDENIRVYSWGMKI
;
A
#
# COMPACT_ATOMS: atom_id res chain seq x y z
N MET A 1 -71.42 -18.58 16.48
CA MET A 1 -70.93 -18.43 15.08
C MET A 1 -69.95 -17.26 14.89
N VAL A 2 -70.13 -16.09 15.52
CA VAL A 2 -69.26 -14.90 15.33
C VAL A 2 -67.79 -15.12 15.74
N LYS A 3 -67.51 -15.81 16.85
CA LYS A 3 -66.13 -16.09 17.31
C LYS A 3 -65.31 -16.97 16.34
N ILE A 4 -65.95 -17.92 15.68
CA ILE A 4 -65.30 -18.82 14.70
C ILE A 4 -64.91 -18.04 13.43
N ALA A 5 -65.73 -17.09 13.01
CA ALA A 5 -65.45 -16.24 11.86
C ALA A 5 -64.28 -15.27 12.12
N GLN A 6 -64.21 -14.67 13.31
CA GLN A 6 -63.08 -13.80 13.71
C GLN A 6 -61.77 -14.57 13.84
N GLN A 7 -61.81 -15.80 14.37
CA GLN A 7 -60.63 -16.67 14.48
C GLN A 7 -60.09 -17.10 13.10
N LYS A 8 -60.98 -17.45 12.17
CA LYS A 8 -60.60 -17.77 10.78
C LYS A 8 -60.03 -16.57 10.05
N LEU A 9 -60.59 -15.37 10.25
CA LEU A 9 -60.08 -14.14 9.66
C LEU A 9 -58.66 -13.80 10.16
N GLY A 10 -58.40 -13.97 11.47
CA GLY A 10 -57.07 -13.80 12.06
C GLY A 10 -56.04 -14.80 11.52
N GLN A 11 -56.43 -16.07 11.35
CA GLN A 11 -55.56 -17.09 10.76
C GLN A 11 -55.23 -16.80 9.28
N THR A 12 -56.21 -16.32 8.50
CA THR A 12 -55.98 -15.92 7.10
C THR A 12 -55.03 -14.73 7.01
N LEU A 13 -55.16 -13.73 7.88
CA LEU A 13 -54.25 -12.58 7.92
C LEU A 13 -52.82 -12.99 8.26
N ILE A 14 -52.65 -13.87 9.26
CA ILE A 14 -51.33 -14.40 9.62
C ILE A 14 -50.72 -15.17 8.45
N ALA A 15 -51.51 -16.02 7.78
CA ALA A 15 -51.05 -16.77 6.61
C ALA A 15 -50.62 -15.83 5.46
N LEU A 16 -51.37 -14.77 5.21
CA LEU A 16 -51.02 -13.78 4.18
C LEU A 16 -49.73 -13.04 4.50
N VAL A 17 -49.48 -12.68 5.76
CA VAL A 17 -48.23 -12.04 6.18
C VAL A 17 -47.05 -13.00 6.00
N ILE A 18 -47.20 -14.26 6.42
CA ILE A 18 -46.14 -15.27 6.28
C ILE A 18 -45.84 -15.53 4.79
N ILE A 19 -46.87 -15.71 3.96
CA ILE A 19 -46.71 -15.91 2.52
C ILE A 19 -46.05 -14.68 1.87
N SER A 20 -46.46 -13.47 2.24
CA SER A 20 -45.85 -12.23 1.76
C SER A 20 -44.37 -12.13 2.12
N MET A 21 -43.98 -12.48 3.35
CA MET A 21 -42.58 -12.52 3.78
C MET A 21 -41.78 -13.56 3.00
N LEU A 22 -42.32 -14.77 2.81
CA LEU A 22 -41.67 -15.83 2.06
C LEU A 22 -41.49 -15.46 0.57
N LEU A 23 -42.48 -14.80 -0.03
CA LEU A 23 -42.37 -14.29 -1.40
C LEU A 23 -41.31 -13.18 -1.48
N MET A 24 -41.28 -12.25 -0.52
CA MET A 24 -40.23 -11.22 -0.49
C MET A 24 -38.83 -11.85 -0.44
N MET A 25 -38.63 -12.86 0.40
CA MET A 25 -37.35 -13.58 0.49
C MET A 25 -37.00 -14.32 -0.81
N ALA A 26 -37.98 -14.95 -1.48
CA ALA A 26 -37.76 -15.69 -2.72
C ALA A 26 -37.46 -14.78 -3.93
N TYR A 27 -38.06 -13.58 -3.98
CA TYR A 27 -37.90 -12.65 -5.11
C TYR A 27 -36.86 -11.55 -4.90
N SER A 28 -36.28 -11.45 -3.70
CA SER A 28 -35.17 -10.53 -3.42
C SER A 28 -33.92 -11.25 -2.89
N PRO A 29 -33.37 -12.27 -3.60
CA PRO A 29 -32.15 -12.94 -3.16
C PRO A 29 -31.00 -11.94 -2.98
N GLN A 30 -30.99 -10.86 -3.77
CA GLN A 30 -30.01 -9.77 -3.68
C GLN A 30 -30.11 -8.93 -2.40
N ALA A 31 -31.28 -8.90 -1.73
CA ALA A 31 -31.44 -8.16 -0.47
C ALA A 31 -30.76 -8.85 0.72
N PHE A 32 -30.38 -10.12 0.56
CA PHE A 32 -29.73 -10.93 1.60
C PHE A 32 -28.38 -11.50 1.17
N THR A 33 -27.90 -11.18 -0.03
CA THR A 33 -26.52 -11.49 -0.43
C THR A 33 -25.59 -10.36 -0.03
N ILE A 34 -24.76 -10.60 0.99
CA ILE A 34 -23.60 -9.77 1.26
C ILE A 34 -22.54 -10.15 0.23
N LEU A 35 -22.46 -9.38 -0.87
CA LEU A 35 -21.36 -9.51 -1.81
C LEU A 35 -20.15 -8.76 -1.25
N PRO A 36 -18.94 -9.34 -1.26
CA PRO A 36 -17.74 -8.60 -0.89
C PRO A 36 -17.57 -7.42 -1.84
N GLU A 37 -17.28 -6.23 -1.29
CA GLU A 37 -16.94 -5.08 -2.12
C GLU A 37 -15.57 -5.32 -2.75
N GLU A 38 -15.47 -5.19 -4.07
CA GLU A 38 -14.19 -5.33 -4.77
C GLU A 38 -13.22 -4.19 -4.45
N LYS A 39 -13.74 -3.03 -4.02
CA LYS A 39 -12.98 -1.83 -3.69
C LYS A 39 -13.54 -1.14 -2.47
N TYR A 40 -12.80 -1.19 -1.37
CA TYR A 40 -13.08 -0.41 -0.18
C TYR A 40 -12.43 0.97 -0.32
N TYR A 41 -13.14 2.06 -0.02
CA TYR A 41 -12.50 3.37 0.16
C TYR A 41 -12.05 3.49 1.61
N LEU A 42 -10.75 3.39 1.87
CA LEU A 42 -10.20 3.39 3.23
C LEU A 42 -9.97 4.81 3.80
N GLY A 43 -10.34 5.86 3.05
CA GLY A 43 -10.15 7.25 3.43
C GLY A 43 -8.76 7.80 3.07
N ILE A 44 -8.63 9.13 3.12
CA ILE A 44 -7.39 9.85 2.79
C ILE A 44 -6.18 9.44 3.66
N ASN A 45 -6.45 8.91 4.86
CA ASN A 45 -5.42 8.50 5.82
C ASN A 45 -4.99 7.03 5.67
N ALA A 46 -5.55 6.29 4.70
CA ALA A 46 -5.17 4.92 4.38
C ALA A 46 -4.90 4.80 2.87
N PRO A 47 -3.83 5.45 2.37
CA PRO A 47 -3.51 5.47 0.95
C PRO A 47 -3.37 4.05 0.40
N GLN A 48 -4.06 3.79 -0.73
CA GLN A 48 -4.02 2.52 -1.45
C GLN A 48 -2.95 2.57 -2.53
N THR A 49 -1.71 2.54 -2.09
CA THR A 49 -0.55 2.61 -2.97
C THR A 49 -0.46 1.37 -3.86
N ASP A 50 -0.39 1.57 -5.18
CA ASP A 50 -0.17 0.49 -6.16
C ASP A 50 1.32 0.13 -6.26
N PHE A 51 1.83 -0.51 -5.20
CA PHE A 51 3.20 -0.99 -5.15
C PHE A 51 3.51 -2.00 -6.26
N LYS A 52 2.55 -2.84 -6.65
CA LYS A 52 2.73 -3.82 -7.71
C LYS A 52 3.10 -3.13 -9.01
N LYS A 53 2.35 -2.11 -9.40
CA LYS A 53 2.63 -1.33 -10.61
C LYS A 53 4.00 -0.65 -10.56
N ALA A 54 4.35 0.00 -9.45
CA ALA A 54 5.62 0.68 -9.30
C ALA A 54 6.81 -0.30 -9.40
N TYR A 55 6.74 -1.42 -8.70
CA TYR A 55 7.83 -2.41 -8.71
C TYR A 55 7.92 -3.20 -10.02
N SER A 56 6.79 -3.47 -10.69
CA SER A 56 6.82 -4.00 -12.06
C SER A 56 7.53 -3.03 -13.01
N TYR A 57 7.22 -1.73 -12.92
CA TYR A 57 7.87 -0.73 -13.76
C TYR A 57 9.39 -0.68 -13.54
N VAL A 58 9.85 -0.68 -12.29
CA VAL A 58 11.28 -0.73 -11.98
C VAL A 58 11.91 -2.00 -12.54
N LYS A 59 11.29 -3.17 -12.30
CA LYS A 59 11.80 -4.46 -12.77
C LYS A 59 11.95 -4.55 -14.29
N GLU A 60 11.03 -3.93 -15.03
CA GLU A 60 11.03 -3.93 -16.50
C GLU A 60 12.06 -2.97 -17.12
N ASN A 61 12.42 -1.90 -16.40
CA ASN A 61 13.30 -0.83 -16.91
C ASN A 61 14.72 -0.85 -16.31
N MET A 62 14.92 -1.57 -15.20
CA MET A 62 16.21 -1.66 -14.54
C MET A 62 17.21 -2.55 -15.30
N GLN A 63 18.48 -2.19 -15.22
CA GLN A 63 19.59 -3.05 -15.64
C GLN A 63 20.11 -3.88 -14.47
N ILE A 64 20.88 -4.93 -14.79
CA ILE A 64 21.42 -5.87 -13.80
C ILE A 64 22.24 -5.17 -12.69
N ASN A 65 22.95 -4.09 -13.05
CA ASN A 65 23.81 -3.34 -12.15
C ASN A 65 23.14 -2.10 -11.53
N ASP A 66 21.89 -1.80 -11.89
CA ASP A 66 21.15 -0.73 -11.23
C ASP A 66 20.87 -1.14 -9.77
N VAL A 67 20.76 -0.16 -8.88
CA VAL A 67 20.36 -0.38 -7.49
C VAL A 67 18.97 0.19 -7.22
N VAL A 68 18.30 -0.35 -6.21
CA VAL A 68 16.97 0.09 -5.79
C VAL A 68 17.00 0.55 -4.33
N ILE A 69 16.54 1.78 -4.13
CA ILE A 69 16.19 2.35 -2.83
C ILE A 69 14.68 2.20 -2.62
N ASP A 70 14.32 1.65 -1.48
CA ASP A 70 12.93 1.47 -1.07
C ASP A 70 12.63 2.22 0.20
N THR A 71 11.41 2.71 0.36
CA THR A 71 10.89 3.11 1.67
C THR A 71 10.14 1.98 2.38
N TRP A 72 9.86 0.89 1.65
CA TRP A 72 9.20 -0.33 2.14
C TRP A 72 9.92 -1.61 1.64
N PRO A 73 11.07 -1.98 2.21
CA PRO A 73 11.94 -3.05 1.69
C PRO A 73 11.24 -4.42 1.52
N ALA A 74 10.43 -4.82 2.51
CA ALA A 74 9.68 -6.08 2.44
C ALA A 74 8.68 -6.13 1.25
N VAL A 75 8.13 -4.98 0.87
CA VAL A 75 7.17 -4.87 -0.24
C VAL A 75 7.89 -4.99 -1.58
N SER A 76 9.06 -4.34 -1.69
CA SER A 76 9.95 -4.47 -2.84
C SER A 76 10.41 -5.92 -3.05
N LEU A 77 10.83 -6.59 -1.97
CA LEU A 77 11.19 -8.00 -2.00
C LEU A 77 10.02 -8.88 -2.48
N PHE A 78 8.80 -8.61 -2.04
CA PHE A 78 7.62 -9.38 -2.45
C PHE A 78 7.29 -9.22 -3.94
N TYR A 79 7.28 -8.00 -4.48
CA TYR A 79 6.86 -7.75 -5.87
C TYR A 79 7.99 -7.89 -6.90
N MET A 80 9.21 -7.51 -6.53
CA MET A 80 10.34 -7.49 -7.45
C MET A 80 11.35 -8.61 -7.18
N GLY A 81 11.43 -9.10 -5.94
CA GLY A 81 12.43 -10.08 -5.51
C GLY A 81 13.79 -9.46 -5.13
N ARG A 82 13.86 -8.14 -4.98
CA ARG A 82 15.10 -7.40 -4.72
C ARG A 82 14.81 -6.14 -3.92
N SER A 83 15.68 -5.79 -2.98
CA SER A 83 15.73 -4.49 -2.30
C SER A 83 17.18 -4.28 -1.86
N ASP A 84 17.86 -3.27 -2.39
CA ASP A 84 19.30 -3.08 -2.11
C ASP A 84 19.50 -2.13 -0.93
N TYR A 85 18.70 -1.07 -0.89
CA TYR A 85 18.77 -0.01 0.12
C TYR A 85 17.40 0.31 0.70
N TRP A 86 17.38 0.62 1.99
CA TRP A 86 16.22 1.17 2.68
C TRP A 86 16.45 2.64 3.01
N LEU A 87 15.69 3.54 2.40
CA LEU A 87 15.63 4.93 2.86
C LEU A 87 14.77 4.98 4.12
N LYS A 88 15.43 5.25 5.26
CA LYS A 88 14.78 5.30 6.56
C LYS A 88 13.66 6.35 6.55
N VAL A 89 12.49 5.93 7.02
CA VAL A 89 11.34 6.81 7.26
C VAL A 89 10.94 6.67 8.72
N GLU A 90 10.83 7.80 9.44
CA GLU A 90 10.36 7.81 10.82
C GLU A 90 8.84 7.97 10.87
N PHE A 91 8.13 6.89 11.22
CA PHE A 91 6.68 6.93 11.38
C PHE A 91 6.31 7.48 12.76
N PHE A 92 5.55 8.58 12.79
CA PHE A 92 5.16 9.31 14.01
C PHE A 92 4.76 8.38 15.17
N GLY A 93 5.52 8.41 16.26
CA GLY A 93 5.17 7.78 17.54
C GLY A 93 5.53 6.30 17.68
N ILE A 94 6.05 5.65 16.63
CA ILE A 94 6.69 4.33 16.78
C ILE A 94 8.16 4.57 17.09
N ASP A 95 8.44 4.98 18.32
CA ASP A 95 9.75 4.87 18.96
C ASP A 95 10.04 3.40 19.35
N ARG A 96 9.56 2.45 18.55
CA ARG A 96 10.15 1.11 18.55
C ARG A 96 11.46 1.32 17.87
N SER A 97 12.54 1.34 18.66
CA SER A 97 13.87 1.63 18.19
C SER A 97 14.06 0.94 16.85
N ILE A 98 14.39 1.72 15.82
CA ILE A 98 14.75 1.17 14.52
C ILE A 98 15.72 0.00 14.70
N ASP A 99 16.58 0.08 15.72
CA ASP A 99 17.48 -0.97 16.20
C ASP A 99 16.83 -2.36 16.35
N SER A 100 15.55 -2.43 16.74
CA SER A 100 14.80 -3.70 16.86
C SER A 100 14.52 -4.41 15.53
N ILE A 101 14.58 -3.67 14.42
CA ILE A 101 14.43 -4.18 13.05
C ILE A 101 15.73 -4.05 12.25
N LEU A 102 16.84 -3.70 12.91
CA LEU A 102 18.16 -3.70 12.30
C LEU A 102 18.94 -4.96 12.67
N VAL A 103 19.70 -5.46 11.71
CA VAL A 103 20.68 -6.54 11.85
C VAL A 103 22.07 -6.05 11.39
N ASN A 104 23.08 -6.90 11.52
CA ASN A 104 24.46 -6.58 11.12
C ASN A 104 24.97 -5.27 11.75
N ASN A 105 24.86 -5.13 13.07
CA ASN A 105 25.28 -3.94 13.83
C ASN A 105 24.60 -2.63 13.36
N GLY A 106 23.34 -2.69 12.95
CA GLY A 106 22.60 -1.49 12.56
C GLY A 106 22.79 -1.07 11.10
N GLN A 107 23.35 -1.96 10.25
CA GLN A 107 23.65 -1.68 8.84
C GLN A 107 22.54 -2.12 7.90
N ASN A 108 21.85 -3.20 8.21
CA ASN A 108 20.79 -3.75 7.37
C ASN A 108 19.48 -3.79 8.14
N GLU A 109 18.36 -3.68 7.45
CA GLU A 109 17.07 -4.04 8.04
C GLU A 109 16.82 -5.55 7.96
N VAL A 110 15.97 -6.07 8.85
CA VAL A 110 15.83 -7.50 9.10
C VAL A 110 15.04 -8.26 8.02
N TYR A 111 14.14 -7.61 7.26
CA TYR A 111 13.17 -8.30 6.43
C TYR A 111 13.65 -8.59 5.01
N ALA A 112 14.33 -7.65 4.38
CA ALA A 112 14.93 -7.78 3.05
C ALA A 112 16.46 -7.76 3.07
N ASN A 113 17.07 -7.59 4.25
CA ASN A 113 18.51 -7.41 4.41
C ASN A 113 19.05 -6.19 3.63
N SER A 114 18.21 -5.17 3.43
CA SER A 114 18.57 -3.95 2.70
C SER A 114 19.47 -3.04 3.53
N LEU A 115 20.46 -2.41 2.91
CA LEU A 115 21.35 -1.46 3.58
C LEU A 115 20.60 -0.17 3.94
N VAL A 116 20.73 0.28 5.19
CA VAL A 116 19.95 1.41 5.68
C VAL A 116 20.62 2.74 5.35
N ILE A 117 19.89 3.62 4.66
CA ILE A 117 20.22 5.02 4.43
C ILE A 117 19.53 5.84 5.52
N LYS A 118 20.32 6.40 6.44
CA LYS A 118 19.81 7.04 7.67
C LYS A 118 19.60 8.54 7.52
N ASP A 119 20.31 9.17 6.60
CA ASP A 119 20.38 10.61 6.42
C ASP A 119 20.74 10.98 4.97
N LEU A 120 20.76 12.28 4.70
CA LEU A 120 21.06 12.83 3.37
C LEU A 120 22.49 12.52 2.90
N ASP A 121 23.47 12.50 3.80
CA ASP A 121 24.86 12.27 3.41
C ASP A 121 25.05 10.84 2.92
N MET A 122 24.45 9.86 3.61
CA MET A 122 24.40 8.47 3.14
C MET A 122 23.66 8.33 1.80
N LEU A 123 22.57 9.09 1.60
CA LEU A 123 21.85 9.07 0.33
C LEU A 123 22.73 9.59 -0.82
N LYS A 124 23.40 10.72 -0.61
CA LYS A 124 24.34 11.30 -1.58
C LYS A 124 25.50 10.37 -1.89
N GLU A 125 26.10 9.76 -0.88
CA GLU A 125 27.18 8.79 -1.06
C GLU A 125 26.70 7.60 -1.90
N MET A 126 25.51 7.08 -1.61
CA MET A 126 24.94 5.95 -2.33
C MET A 126 24.64 6.32 -3.79
N VAL A 127 23.99 7.45 -4.05
CA VAL A 127 23.71 7.92 -5.42
C VAL A 127 25.01 8.17 -6.19
N ALA A 128 26.05 8.74 -5.56
CA ALA A 128 27.34 8.99 -6.19
C ALA A 128 28.14 7.71 -6.47
N LYS A 129 27.93 6.65 -5.68
CA LYS A 129 28.61 5.35 -5.82
C LYS A 129 28.07 4.53 -6.98
N HIS A 130 26.82 4.73 -7.38
CA HIS A 130 26.15 3.93 -8.39
C HIS A 130 25.78 4.77 -9.60
N ASP A 131 26.27 4.37 -10.78
CA ASP A 131 26.03 5.09 -12.04
C ASP A 131 24.54 5.27 -12.35
N ARG A 132 23.71 4.30 -11.94
CA ARG A 132 22.27 4.26 -12.17
C ARG A 132 21.54 3.63 -11.00
N GLY A 133 20.31 4.07 -10.78
CA GLY A 133 19.41 3.38 -9.88
C GLY A 133 18.02 4.01 -9.79
N TRP A 134 17.25 3.45 -8.86
CA TRP A 134 15.82 3.68 -8.72
C TRP A 134 15.47 3.98 -7.27
N LEU A 135 14.48 4.85 -7.05
CA LEU A 135 13.90 5.11 -5.73
C LEU A 135 12.38 4.96 -5.83
N VAL A 136 11.80 4.08 -5.03
CA VAL A 136 10.35 3.88 -4.92
C VAL A 136 9.86 4.42 -3.60
N MET A 137 8.89 5.35 -3.65
CA MET A 137 8.40 6.04 -2.47
C MET A 137 6.90 6.31 -2.53
N ASP A 138 6.18 5.90 -1.49
CA ASP A 138 4.76 6.21 -1.33
C ASP A 138 4.54 7.62 -0.75
N ASN A 139 3.30 8.09 -0.76
CA ASN A 139 2.96 9.42 -0.26
C ASN A 139 3.27 9.57 1.25
N THR A 140 3.10 8.51 2.03
CA THR A 140 3.43 8.51 3.46
C THR A 140 4.92 8.77 3.66
N ALA A 141 5.78 7.99 3.01
CA ALA A 141 7.21 8.20 3.08
C ALA A 141 7.62 9.59 2.59
N ARG A 142 7.03 10.06 1.48
CA ARG A 142 7.25 11.42 0.97
C ARG A 142 6.92 12.51 1.97
N ILE A 143 5.92 12.33 2.84
CA ILE A 143 5.57 13.30 3.88
C ILE A 143 6.59 13.24 5.02
N LEU A 144 7.03 12.05 5.39
CA LEU A 144 7.81 11.78 6.60
C LEU A 144 9.32 11.96 6.46
N ILE A 145 9.89 11.81 5.26
CA ILE A 145 11.33 12.08 5.05
C ILE A 145 11.66 13.56 5.34
N SER A 146 12.90 13.82 5.76
CA SER A 146 13.38 15.16 6.09
C SER A 146 13.37 16.09 4.87
N SER A 147 13.26 17.41 5.12
CA SER A 147 13.13 18.41 4.05
C SER A 147 14.34 18.47 3.11
N ASP A 148 15.52 18.19 3.62
CA ASP A 148 16.77 18.15 2.87
C ASP A 148 16.86 16.94 1.93
N ILE A 149 16.38 15.76 2.34
CA ILE A 149 16.22 14.58 1.48
C ILE A 149 15.17 14.85 0.40
N LYS A 150 14.03 15.48 0.74
CA LYS A 150 13.01 15.88 -0.24
C LYS A 150 13.59 16.79 -1.33
N GLU A 151 14.38 17.78 -0.91
CA GLU A 151 15.01 18.73 -1.81
C GLU A 151 16.00 18.04 -2.74
N TYR A 152 16.89 17.21 -2.19
CA TYR A 152 17.85 16.44 -2.96
C TYR A 152 17.18 15.52 -4.00
N ILE A 153 16.13 14.77 -3.61
CA ILE A 153 15.37 13.93 -4.55
C ILE A 153 14.75 14.78 -5.66
N ARG A 154 14.30 16.00 -5.36
CA ARG A 154 13.69 16.89 -6.35
C ARG A 154 14.71 17.44 -7.34
N GLU A 155 15.92 17.77 -6.87
CA GLU A 155 16.96 18.40 -7.69
C GLU A 155 17.75 17.38 -8.52
N GLU A 156 18.02 16.20 -7.97
CA GLU A 156 19.00 15.26 -8.53
C GLU A 156 18.37 14.01 -9.16
N LEU A 157 17.12 13.67 -8.81
CA LEU A 157 16.44 12.50 -9.35
C LEU A 157 15.31 12.89 -10.31
N GLN A 158 15.09 12.04 -11.31
CA GLN A 158 14.05 12.23 -12.32
C GLN A 158 12.83 11.39 -11.99
N ILE A 159 11.63 11.93 -12.21
CA ILE A 159 10.38 11.17 -12.01
C ILE A 159 10.10 10.34 -13.27
N GLU A 160 9.98 9.02 -13.09
CA GLU A 160 9.69 8.07 -14.18
C GLU A 160 8.25 7.58 -14.15
N LEU A 161 7.71 7.42 -12.94
CA LEU A 161 6.32 7.05 -12.72
C LEU A 161 5.77 7.86 -11.54
N SER A 162 4.59 8.43 -11.68
CA SER A 162 3.87 9.06 -10.57
C SER A 162 2.39 8.79 -10.69
N ASP A 163 1.76 8.47 -9.56
CA ASP A 163 0.34 8.67 -9.36
C ASP A 163 0.11 9.46 -8.07
N GLU A 164 -1.12 9.45 -7.56
CA GLU A 164 -1.50 10.16 -6.34
C GLU A 164 -0.78 9.63 -5.09
N ASN A 165 -0.47 8.32 -5.05
CA ASN A 165 -0.02 7.62 -3.86
C ASN A 165 1.41 7.07 -3.94
N ILE A 166 2.00 6.95 -5.12
CA ILE A 166 3.37 6.48 -5.31
C ILE A 166 4.15 7.26 -6.37
N ARG A 167 5.45 7.33 -6.16
CA ARG A 167 6.42 7.83 -7.14
C ARG A 167 7.58 6.86 -7.28
N VAL A 168 8.00 6.69 -8.53
CA VAL A 168 9.24 6.05 -8.91
C VAL A 168 10.14 7.14 -9.49
N TYR A 169 11.33 7.21 -8.93
CA TYR A 169 12.39 8.09 -9.38
C TYR A 169 13.55 7.27 -9.95
N SER A 170 14.32 7.88 -10.84
CA SER A 170 15.58 7.34 -11.35
C SER A 170 16.71 8.36 -11.24
N TRP A 171 17.95 7.89 -11.31
CA TRP A 171 19.11 8.72 -11.62
C TRP A 171 20.02 8.00 -12.62
N GLY A 172 20.88 8.77 -13.29
CA GLY A 172 21.88 8.21 -14.22
C GLY A 172 21.31 7.68 -15.54
N MET A 173 20.01 7.80 -15.77
CA MET A 173 19.38 7.48 -17.05
C MET A 173 19.72 8.57 -18.05
N LYS A 174 20.53 8.26 -19.07
CA LYS A 174 20.71 9.15 -20.22
C LYS A 174 19.48 9.02 -21.12
N ILE A 175 18.89 10.17 -21.46
CA ILE A 175 17.91 10.30 -22.55
C ILE A 175 18.61 10.05 -23.88
#